data_AF-A0A8H7CN67-F1
#
_entry.id   AF-A0A8H7CN67-F1
#
_cell.length_a   1.000
_cell.length_b   1.000
_cell.length_c   1.000
_cell.angle_alpha   90.00
_cell.angle_beta   90.00
_cell.angle_gamma   90.00
#
_symmetry.space_group_name_H-M   'P 1'
#
loop_
_entity.id
_entity.type
_entity.pdbx_description
1 polymer ?
#
loop_
_entity_poly.entity_id
_entity_poly.type
_entity_poly.pdbx_seq_one_letter_code
_entity_poly.pdbx_strand_id
1 'polypeptide(L)'
;MTFLETWRETLRSELRTNASRHLPHRYNQLANNIPADFPDLSVVNLYLHPIVVEGPTTMFLPALQKITSAGVMAALAIEEGALPPQSASLIKSIVGNRSHKSTGYLAELRLTLSLDPNILTSALQAITGRRDPREGSQTAVTTWLTSALPKVHVWVLKAMLEHISPVMVLDYICAQSDRTARQRKRTLQLAIDASQLAINASQLAIDASQPSIASSSSAAPANQEGHVMNPTVNRQQSLTPSKAKNGLRRAHEKRYTTMSTTYQGKEVLELISDSDGEF
;
A
#
# COMPACT_ATOMS: atom_id res chain seq x y z
N MET A 1 41.36 47.36 -21.88
CA MET A 1 41.23 46.32 -20.85
C MET A 1 40.04 45.46 -21.19
N THR A 2 40.19 44.14 -21.12
CA THR A 2 39.08 43.21 -21.34
C THR A 2 38.19 43.14 -20.09
N PHE A 3 36.93 42.71 -20.25
CA PHE A 3 36.02 42.50 -19.12
C PHE A 3 36.64 41.58 -18.05
N LEU A 4 37.33 40.51 -18.46
CA LEU A 4 37.94 39.54 -17.56
C LEU A 4 39.08 40.11 -16.74
N GLU A 5 39.92 40.98 -17.32
CA GLU A 5 40.96 41.69 -16.58
C GLU A 5 40.36 42.56 -15.47
N THR A 6 39.31 43.32 -15.82
CA THR A 6 38.63 44.23 -14.88
C THR A 6 37.95 43.45 -13.76
N TRP A 7 37.23 42.38 -14.11
CA TRP A 7 36.59 41.49 -13.16
C TRP A 7 37.61 40.83 -12.22
N ARG A 8 38.73 40.35 -12.76
CA ARG A 8 39.79 39.71 -11.98
C ARG A 8 40.48 40.69 -11.04
N GLU A 9 40.75 41.92 -11.46
CA GLU A 9 41.37 42.91 -10.59
C GLU A 9 40.39 43.35 -9.49
N THR A 10 39.10 43.46 -9.80
CA THR A 10 38.05 43.68 -8.80
C THR A 10 38.01 42.54 -7.78
N LEU A 11 38.05 41.29 -8.24
CA LEU A 11 38.09 40.12 -7.38
C LEU A 11 39.35 40.09 -6.48
N ARG A 12 40.53 40.39 -7.04
CA ARG A 12 41.78 40.47 -6.27
C ARG A 12 41.74 41.60 -5.24
N SER A 13 41.20 42.76 -5.61
CA SER A 13 41.03 43.90 -4.70
C SER A 13 40.08 43.55 -3.55
N GLU A 14 38.95 42.90 -3.85
CA GLU A 14 38.00 42.44 -2.84
C GLU A 14 38.61 41.37 -1.94
N LEU A 15 39.38 40.42 -2.48
CA LEU A 15 40.07 39.40 -1.67
C LEU A 15 41.14 40.02 -0.73
N ARG A 16 41.82 41.09 -1.15
CA ARG A 16 42.83 41.79 -0.32
C ARG A 16 42.20 42.66 0.77
N THR A 17 41.15 43.39 0.42
CA THR A 17 40.59 44.43 1.29
C THR A 17 39.35 43.97 2.06
N ASN A 18 38.60 43.01 1.51
CA ASN A 18 37.26 42.62 1.95
C ASN A 18 36.38 43.84 2.20
N ALA A 19 36.45 44.84 1.30
CA ALA A 19 35.78 46.12 1.48
C ALA A 19 34.25 45.95 1.52
N SER A 20 33.73 44.99 0.75
CA SER A 20 32.29 44.70 0.65
C SER A 20 31.80 43.76 1.76
N ARG A 21 32.70 43.21 2.58
CA ARG A 21 32.41 42.27 3.69
C ARG A 21 31.67 41.00 3.25
N HIS A 22 31.90 40.53 2.02
CA HIS A 22 31.34 39.24 1.54
C HIS A 22 32.04 38.03 2.14
N LEU A 23 33.27 38.20 2.62
CA LEU A 23 34.11 37.12 3.14
C LEU A 23 34.27 37.26 4.66
N PRO A 24 34.47 36.15 5.39
CA PRO A 24 34.72 36.20 6.84
C PRO A 24 36.01 36.95 7.21
N HIS A 25 37.02 36.89 6.34
CA HIS A 25 38.30 37.58 6.48
C HIS A 25 38.94 37.83 5.11
N ARG A 26 40.07 38.54 5.09
CA ARG A 26 40.84 38.86 3.88
C ARG A 26 41.74 37.69 3.48
N TYR A 27 41.91 37.46 2.19
CA TYR A 27 42.72 36.36 1.63
C TYR A 27 43.85 36.90 0.74
N ASN A 28 44.81 37.62 1.33
CA ASN A 28 45.92 38.27 0.61
C ASN A 28 46.76 37.29 -0.22
N GLN A 29 47.06 36.10 0.33
CA GLN A 29 47.82 35.08 -0.38
C GLN A 29 47.07 34.59 -1.63
N LEU A 30 45.75 34.34 -1.51
CA LEU A 30 44.93 33.92 -2.64
C LEU A 30 44.86 35.02 -3.72
N ALA A 31 44.64 36.28 -3.32
CA ALA A 31 44.59 37.40 -4.25
C ALA A 31 45.87 37.55 -5.10
N ASN A 32 47.03 37.30 -4.49
CA ASN A 32 48.32 37.38 -5.18
C ASN A 32 48.60 36.16 -6.06
N ASN A 33 47.99 35.01 -5.77
CA ASN A 33 48.20 33.75 -6.47
C ASN A 33 47.13 33.43 -7.53
N ILE A 34 46.11 34.28 -7.74
CA ILE A 34 45.16 34.10 -8.85
C ILE A 34 45.91 34.30 -10.17
N PRO A 35 46.01 33.29 -11.04
CA PRO A 35 46.78 33.39 -12.27
C PRO A 35 46.06 34.23 -13.35
N ALA A 36 46.80 34.66 -14.37
CA ALA A 36 46.32 35.59 -15.39
C ALA A 36 45.40 34.96 -16.45
N ASP A 37 45.27 33.64 -16.44
CA ASP A 37 44.35 32.83 -17.24
C ASP A 37 43.03 32.53 -16.50
N PHE A 38 42.93 32.82 -15.20
CA PHE A 38 41.70 32.61 -14.42
C PHE A 38 40.61 33.64 -14.75
N PRO A 39 39.33 33.25 -14.95
CA PRO A 39 38.83 31.88 -14.97
C PRO A 39 39.08 31.23 -16.33
N ASP A 40 39.33 29.91 -16.34
CA ASP A 40 39.39 29.15 -17.58
C ASP A 40 38.00 29.14 -18.23
N LEU A 41 37.87 29.90 -19.32
CA LEU A 41 36.62 30.04 -20.06
C LEU A 41 36.16 28.70 -20.67
N SER A 42 37.09 27.78 -20.94
CA SER A 42 36.78 26.44 -21.43
C SER A 42 36.00 25.67 -20.38
N VAL A 43 36.42 25.76 -19.12
CA VAL A 43 35.73 25.13 -17.98
C VAL A 43 34.37 25.79 -17.74
N VAL A 44 34.29 27.13 -17.75
CA VAL A 44 33.01 27.85 -17.62
C VAL A 44 32.05 27.44 -18.74
N ASN A 45 32.56 27.30 -19.96
CA ASN A 45 31.77 26.88 -21.11
C ASN A 45 31.24 25.45 -20.96
N LEU A 46 31.97 24.54 -20.32
CA LEU A 46 31.46 23.19 -20.01
C LEU A 46 30.31 23.17 -19.01
N TYR A 47 30.22 24.17 -18.11
CA TYR A 47 29.08 24.28 -17.20
C TYR A 47 27.86 24.94 -17.85
N LEU A 48 28.08 25.95 -18.71
CA LEU A 48 27.01 26.64 -19.42
C LEU A 48 26.46 25.81 -20.60
N HIS A 49 27.33 25.09 -21.27
CA HIS A 49 27.04 24.21 -22.40
C HIS A 49 27.63 22.83 -22.09
N PRO A 50 27.01 22.07 -21.17
CA PRO A 50 27.43 20.70 -20.92
C PRO A 50 27.41 19.95 -22.25
N ILE A 51 28.39 19.07 -22.45
CA ILE A 51 28.42 18.18 -23.60
C ILE A 51 27.25 17.21 -23.45
N VAL A 52 26.10 17.66 -23.94
CA VAL A 52 24.93 16.83 -24.16
C VAL A 52 25.14 16.16 -25.50
N VAL A 53 24.82 14.87 -25.59
CA VAL A 53 24.80 14.18 -26.87
C VAL A 53 23.68 14.82 -27.69
N GLU A 54 24.02 15.67 -28.65
CA GLU A 54 23.10 16.21 -29.67
C GLU A 54 22.75 15.11 -30.67
N GLY A 55 22.15 14.03 -30.16
CA GLY A 55 21.39 13.10 -30.99
C GLY A 55 19.96 13.62 -31.10
N PRO A 56 19.20 13.24 -32.15
CA PRO A 56 17.75 13.36 -32.07
C PRO A 56 17.34 12.77 -30.72
N THR A 57 16.59 13.53 -29.92
CA THR A 57 16.17 13.21 -28.54
C THR A 57 15.50 11.82 -28.40
N THR A 58 15.25 11.13 -29.50
CA THR A 58 14.95 9.71 -29.59
C THR A 58 16.23 8.87 -29.57
N MET A 59 16.54 8.24 -28.43
CA MET A 59 17.12 6.90 -28.27
C MET A 59 18.01 6.81 -27.02
N PHE A 60 17.50 7.25 -25.87
CA PHE A 60 17.98 6.75 -24.57
C PHE A 60 17.44 5.34 -24.27
N LEU A 61 17.44 4.46 -25.28
CA LEU A 61 17.04 3.06 -25.20
C LEU A 61 18.00 2.03 -25.84
N PRO A 62 19.33 2.22 -26.09
CA PRO A 62 20.09 1.21 -26.83
C PRO A 62 20.39 -0.05 -26.00
N ALA A 63 20.55 0.10 -24.68
CA ALA A 63 20.87 -1.03 -23.80
C ALA A 63 19.63 -1.84 -23.39
N LEU A 64 18.46 -1.18 -23.28
CA LEU A 64 17.20 -1.90 -23.16
C LEU A 64 16.77 -2.48 -24.50
N GLN A 65 17.06 -1.88 -25.66
CA GLN A 65 16.70 -2.45 -26.98
C GLN A 65 17.26 -3.85 -27.25
N LYS A 66 18.42 -4.23 -26.69
CA LYS A 66 18.95 -5.58 -26.90
C LYS A 66 18.29 -6.63 -26.01
N ILE A 67 17.85 -6.25 -24.81
CA ILE A 67 17.05 -7.12 -23.91
C ILE A 67 15.58 -7.12 -24.35
N THR A 68 15.15 -6.04 -25.01
CA THR A 68 13.77 -5.83 -25.42
C THR A 68 13.53 -6.09 -26.89
N SER A 69 14.48 -6.32 -27.80
CA SER A 69 14.11 -6.57 -29.21
C SER A 69 13.24 -7.82 -29.33
N ALA A 70 13.50 -8.88 -28.54
CA ALA A 70 12.60 -10.02 -28.45
C ALA A 70 11.27 -9.67 -27.71
N GLY A 71 11.34 -8.93 -26.60
CA GLY A 71 10.16 -8.58 -25.79
C GLY A 71 9.25 -7.48 -26.39
N VAL A 72 9.81 -6.57 -27.16
CA VAL A 72 9.19 -5.44 -27.86
C VAL A 72 8.75 -5.85 -29.25
N MET A 73 9.44 -6.77 -29.95
CA MET A 73 8.84 -7.40 -31.14
C MET A 73 7.64 -8.27 -30.73
N ALA A 74 7.68 -8.93 -29.56
CA ALA A 74 6.50 -9.60 -29.02
C ALA A 74 5.39 -8.62 -28.62
N ALA A 75 5.72 -7.43 -28.08
CA ALA A 75 4.74 -6.41 -27.70
C ALA A 75 4.18 -5.60 -28.90
N LEU A 76 4.99 -5.30 -29.92
CA LEU A 76 4.58 -4.61 -31.14
C LEU A 76 3.72 -5.52 -32.02
N ALA A 77 4.02 -6.82 -32.08
CA ALA A 77 3.18 -7.75 -32.80
C ALA A 77 1.87 -8.11 -32.05
N ILE A 78 1.73 -7.69 -30.77
CA ILE A 78 0.43 -7.61 -30.06
C ILE A 78 -0.37 -6.39 -30.55
N GLU A 79 0.29 -5.27 -30.89
CA GLU A 79 -0.37 -4.05 -31.35
C GLU A 79 -0.83 -4.13 -32.82
N GLU A 80 -0.10 -4.85 -33.68
CA GLU A 80 -0.46 -5.05 -35.10
C GLU A 80 -1.42 -6.24 -35.35
N GLY A 81 -1.92 -6.90 -34.31
CA GLY A 81 -2.93 -7.97 -34.43
C GLY A 81 -2.48 -9.22 -35.21
N ALA A 82 -1.17 -9.40 -35.41
CA ALA A 82 -0.61 -10.43 -36.30
C ALA A 82 0.12 -11.58 -35.57
N LEU A 83 0.18 -11.61 -34.23
CA LEU A 83 0.66 -12.80 -33.52
C LEU A 83 -0.44 -13.86 -33.36
N PRO A 84 -0.09 -15.16 -33.45
CA PRO A 84 -0.99 -16.24 -33.10
C PRO A 84 -1.51 -16.05 -31.67
N PRO A 85 -2.76 -16.44 -31.36
CA PRO A 85 -3.45 -16.25 -30.08
C PRO A 85 -2.84 -16.97 -28.86
N GLN A 86 -1.55 -17.32 -28.91
CA GLN A 86 -0.83 -18.09 -27.91
C GLN A 86 0.25 -17.30 -27.15
N SER A 87 0.25 -15.96 -27.21
CA SER A 87 0.92 -15.17 -26.17
C SER A 87 0.16 -15.38 -24.86
N ALA A 88 0.40 -16.51 -24.21
CA ALA A 88 -0.13 -16.82 -22.90
C ALA A 88 0.17 -15.63 -22.00
N SER A 89 -0.88 -14.96 -21.51
CA SER A 89 -0.73 -13.80 -20.64
C SER A 89 0.23 -14.15 -19.52
N LEU A 90 1.39 -13.48 -19.49
CA LEU A 90 2.40 -13.61 -18.44
C LEU A 90 1.77 -13.43 -17.05
N ILE A 91 0.67 -12.69 -16.98
CA ILE A 91 -0.10 -12.44 -15.79
C ILE A 91 -1.32 -13.36 -15.78
N LYS A 92 -1.35 -14.27 -14.79
CA LYS A 92 -2.44 -15.23 -14.62
C LYS A 92 -3.63 -14.64 -13.88
N SER A 93 -3.36 -13.95 -12.76
CA SER A 93 -4.41 -13.35 -11.93
C SER A 93 -3.84 -12.37 -10.91
N ILE A 94 -4.70 -11.47 -10.43
CA ILE A 94 -4.43 -10.64 -9.25
C ILE A 94 -4.98 -11.36 -8.02
N VAL A 95 -4.12 -11.57 -7.02
CA VAL A 95 -4.46 -12.32 -5.80
C VAL A 95 -4.61 -11.44 -4.55
N GLY A 96 -4.11 -10.20 -4.60
CA GLY A 96 -4.16 -9.30 -3.46
C GLY A 96 -3.83 -7.87 -3.83
N ASN A 97 -4.12 -6.96 -2.92
CA ASN A 97 -3.73 -5.56 -2.99
C ASN A 97 -3.09 -5.16 -1.65
N ARG A 98 -2.23 -4.14 -1.69
CA ARG A 98 -1.67 -3.50 -0.48
C ARG A 98 -1.24 -2.07 -0.80
N SER A 99 -0.95 -1.31 0.25
CA SER A 99 -0.17 -0.08 0.18
C SER A 99 0.98 -0.21 1.18
N HIS A 100 2.23 -0.06 0.74
CA HIS A 100 3.41 -0.34 1.57
C HIS A 100 4.31 0.89 1.75
N LYS A 101 4.93 1.04 2.93
CA LYS A 101 5.77 2.22 3.24
C LYS A 101 7.00 2.35 2.34
N SER A 102 7.57 1.23 1.88
CA SER A 102 8.75 1.25 1.00
C SER A 102 8.45 1.82 -0.38
N THR A 103 7.19 1.86 -0.79
CA THR A 103 6.74 2.44 -2.06
C THR A 103 6.09 3.81 -1.85
N GLY A 104 6.25 4.44 -0.67
CA GLY A 104 5.56 5.69 -0.35
C GLY A 104 4.04 5.52 -0.29
N TYR A 105 3.55 4.35 0.13
CA TYR A 105 2.13 3.99 0.19
C TYR A 105 1.42 3.96 -1.16
N LEU A 106 2.15 3.84 -2.27
CA LEU A 106 1.55 3.59 -3.58
C LEU A 106 0.81 2.24 -3.57
N ALA A 107 -0.34 2.21 -4.24
CA ALA A 107 -1.15 1.01 -4.37
C ALA A 107 -0.43 -0.05 -5.20
N GLU A 108 -0.28 -1.23 -4.63
CA GLU A 108 0.36 -2.39 -5.25
C GLU A 108 -0.64 -3.53 -5.38
N LEU A 109 -0.54 -4.27 -6.49
CA LEU A 109 -1.28 -5.48 -6.77
C LEU A 109 -0.34 -6.67 -6.73
N ARG A 110 -0.74 -7.74 -6.04
CA ARG A 110 -0.02 -9.01 -6.00
C ARG A 110 -0.47 -9.86 -7.17
N LEU A 111 0.45 -10.15 -8.07
CA LEU A 111 0.20 -10.92 -9.27
C LEU A 111 0.63 -12.36 -9.09
N THR A 112 -0.08 -13.28 -9.73
CA THR A 112 0.42 -14.62 -10.01
C THR A 112 0.87 -14.64 -11.46
N LEU A 113 2.12 -15.03 -11.70
CA LEU A 113 2.68 -15.09 -13.04
C LEU A 113 2.50 -16.49 -13.64
N SER A 114 2.29 -16.54 -14.95
CA SER A 114 2.36 -17.76 -15.76
C SER A 114 3.65 -17.70 -16.57
N LEU A 115 4.71 -18.27 -16.01
CA LEU A 115 6.01 -18.34 -16.66
C LEU A 115 6.16 -19.70 -17.35
N ASP A 116 6.45 -19.68 -18.65
CA ASP A 116 6.84 -20.90 -19.37
C ASP A 116 8.19 -21.40 -18.78
N PRO A 117 8.25 -22.63 -18.26
CA PRO A 117 9.48 -23.22 -17.75
C PRO A 117 10.62 -23.19 -18.77
N ASN A 118 10.32 -23.29 -20.06
CA ASN A 118 11.33 -23.26 -21.13
C ASN A 118 11.99 -21.90 -21.24
N ILE A 119 11.19 -20.81 -21.26
CA ILE A 119 11.70 -19.44 -21.31
C ILE A 119 12.58 -19.16 -20.09
N LEU A 120 12.14 -19.57 -18.90
CA LEU A 120 12.90 -19.36 -17.68
C LEU A 120 14.20 -20.19 -17.68
N THR A 121 14.16 -21.42 -18.18
CA THR A 121 15.35 -22.26 -18.32
C THR A 121 16.36 -21.63 -19.28
N SER A 122 15.91 -21.12 -20.43
CA SER A 122 16.75 -20.41 -21.39
C SER A 122 17.35 -19.13 -20.80
N ALA A 123 16.56 -18.35 -20.05
CA ALA A 123 17.03 -17.14 -19.38
C ALA A 123 18.07 -17.45 -18.30
N LEU A 124 17.84 -18.49 -17.48
CA LEU A 124 18.79 -18.94 -16.47
C LEU A 124 20.10 -19.41 -17.11
N GLN A 125 20.03 -20.20 -18.19
CA GLN A 125 21.21 -20.63 -18.94
C GLN A 125 22.03 -19.46 -19.49
N ALA A 126 21.36 -18.40 -19.96
CA ALA A 126 22.04 -17.20 -20.43
C ALA A 126 22.77 -16.44 -19.30
N ILE A 127 22.18 -16.38 -18.11
CA ILE A 127 22.74 -15.66 -16.96
C ILE A 127 23.87 -16.46 -16.29
N THR A 128 23.68 -17.75 -16.06
CA THR A 128 24.65 -18.57 -15.31
C THR A 128 25.85 -19.03 -16.13
N GLY A 129 25.86 -18.70 -17.44
CA GLY A 129 26.83 -19.22 -18.39
C GLY A 129 26.63 -20.71 -18.68
N ARG A 130 27.42 -21.23 -19.63
CA ARG A 130 27.42 -22.63 -20.06
C ARG A 130 28.06 -23.51 -18.98
N ARG A 131 27.34 -23.77 -17.88
CA ARG A 131 27.77 -24.77 -16.90
C ARG A 131 27.70 -26.16 -17.54
N ASP A 132 28.76 -26.94 -17.39
CA ASP A 132 28.80 -28.33 -17.83
C ASP A 132 27.61 -29.09 -17.20
N PRO A 133 26.73 -29.68 -18.01
CA PRO A 133 25.59 -30.44 -17.54
C PRO A 133 26.10 -31.78 -17.04
N ARG A 134 26.60 -31.82 -15.80
CA ARG A 134 26.63 -33.11 -15.09
C ARG A 134 25.16 -33.52 -14.90
N GLU A 135 24.78 -34.64 -15.52
CA GLU A 135 23.41 -35.10 -15.81
C GLU A 135 22.42 -35.11 -14.63
N GLY A 136 22.88 -35.00 -13.39
CA GLY A 136 22.01 -34.87 -12.21
C GLY A 136 21.39 -33.49 -11.98
N SER A 137 21.88 -32.42 -12.63
CA SER A 137 21.45 -31.05 -12.31
C SER A 137 20.18 -30.60 -13.02
N GLN A 138 19.86 -31.14 -14.21
CA GLN A 138 18.76 -30.59 -15.02
C GLN A 138 17.38 -31.03 -14.52
N THR A 139 17.23 -32.30 -14.13
CA THR A 139 16.02 -32.82 -13.50
C THR A 139 15.72 -32.12 -12.17
N ALA A 140 16.74 -31.83 -11.37
CA ALA A 140 16.58 -31.06 -10.13
C ALA A 140 16.08 -29.63 -10.41
N VAL A 141 16.65 -28.95 -11.42
CA VAL A 141 16.21 -27.61 -11.84
C VAL A 141 14.79 -27.62 -12.36
N THR A 142 14.42 -28.55 -13.26
CA THR A 142 13.06 -28.65 -13.79
C THR A 142 12.05 -28.98 -12.68
N THR A 143 12.41 -29.85 -11.74
CA THR A 143 11.56 -30.19 -10.59
C THR A 143 11.35 -28.98 -9.67
N TRP A 144 12.43 -28.24 -9.39
CA TRP A 144 12.34 -27.00 -8.63
C TRP A 144 11.49 -25.96 -9.35
N LEU A 145 11.72 -25.73 -10.65
CA LEU A 145 10.96 -24.80 -11.46
C LEU A 145 9.46 -25.14 -11.46
N THR A 146 9.11 -26.41 -11.68
CA THR A 146 7.71 -26.84 -11.72
C THR A 146 7.01 -26.69 -10.37
N SER A 147 7.74 -26.87 -9.25
CA SER A 147 7.18 -26.73 -7.90
C SER A 147 7.17 -25.30 -7.36
N ALA A 148 8.11 -24.45 -7.81
CA ALA A 148 8.28 -23.08 -7.33
C ALA A 148 7.54 -22.06 -8.20
N LEU A 149 7.53 -22.22 -9.53
CA LEU A 149 6.92 -21.26 -10.47
C LEU A 149 5.46 -20.94 -10.17
N PRO A 150 4.58 -21.91 -9.86
CA PRO A 150 3.18 -21.62 -9.55
C PRO A 150 2.98 -20.74 -8.30
N LYS A 151 4.03 -20.59 -7.48
CA LYS A 151 4.03 -19.81 -6.23
C LYS A 151 4.73 -18.46 -6.38
N VAL A 152 5.25 -18.14 -7.57
CA VAL A 152 5.91 -16.85 -7.81
C VAL A 152 4.85 -15.77 -7.83
N HIS A 153 4.93 -14.92 -6.81
CA HIS A 153 4.10 -13.74 -6.68
C HIS A 153 4.98 -12.50 -6.73
N VAL A 154 4.53 -11.50 -7.47
CA VAL A 154 5.22 -10.22 -7.57
C VAL A 154 4.25 -9.11 -7.20
N TRP A 155 4.73 -8.14 -6.43
CA TRP A 155 4.01 -6.90 -6.18
C TRP A 155 4.35 -5.90 -7.28
N VAL A 156 3.34 -5.40 -7.96
CA VAL A 156 3.46 -4.44 -9.06
C VAL A 156 2.58 -3.24 -8.76
N LEU A 157 3.02 -2.04 -9.13
CA LEU A 157 2.22 -0.83 -8.95
C LEU A 157 0.91 -0.93 -9.75
N LYS A 158 -0.21 -0.60 -9.10
CA LYS A 158 -1.55 -0.64 -9.69
C LYS A 158 -1.63 0.18 -10.98
N ALA A 159 -1.09 1.40 -10.96
CA ALA A 159 -1.08 2.30 -12.11
C ALA A 159 -0.40 1.70 -13.36
N MET A 160 0.68 0.93 -13.17
CA MET A 160 1.34 0.24 -14.29
C MET A 160 0.44 -0.85 -14.88
N LEU A 161 -0.25 -1.60 -14.01
CA LEU A 161 -1.12 -2.67 -14.45
C LEU A 161 -2.42 -2.17 -15.08
N GLU A 162 -2.95 -1.04 -14.61
CA GLU A 162 -4.10 -0.36 -15.23
C GLU A 162 -3.78 0.05 -16.67
N HIS A 163 -2.54 0.43 -16.95
CA HIS A 163 -2.10 0.77 -18.30
C HIS A 163 -1.94 -0.47 -19.19
N ILE A 164 -1.36 -1.56 -18.66
CA ILE A 164 -1.04 -2.77 -19.44
C ILE A 164 -2.27 -3.67 -19.62
N SER A 165 -3.10 -3.83 -18.58
CA SER A 165 -4.23 -4.76 -18.57
C SER A 165 -5.38 -4.23 -17.71
N PRO A 166 -6.10 -3.20 -18.19
CA PRO A 166 -7.19 -2.58 -17.43
C PRO A 166 -8.33 -3.55 -17.11
N VAL A 167 -8.65 -4.47 -18.03
CA VAL A 167 -9.75 -5.44 -17.84
C VAL A 167 -9.50 -6.33 -16.62
N MET A 168 -8.29 -6.86 -16.47
CA MET A 168 -7.94 -7.71 -15.32
C MET A 168 -8.01 -6.95 -13.99
N VAL A 169 -7.62 -5.67 -13.98
CA VAL A 169 -7.74 -4.81 -12.80
C VAL A 169 -9.20 -4.58 -12.44
N LEU A 170 -10.05 -4.30 -13.44
CA LEU A 170 -11.49 -4.13 -13.24
C LEU A 170 -12.14 -5.40 -12.71
N ASP A 171 -11.84 -6.57 -13.30
CA ASP A 171 -12.35 -7.86 -12.83
C ASP A 171 -11.98 -8.11 -11.37
N TYR A 172 -10.74 -7.79 -10.99
CA TYR A 172 -10.28 -7.90 -9.62
C TYR A 172 -11.04 -6.97 -8.66
N ILE A 173 -11.25 -5.70 -9.04
CA ILE A 173 -12.01 -4.73 -8.22
C ILE A 173 -13.46 -5.17 -8.05
N CYS A 174 -14.10 -5.63 -9.13
CA CYS A 174 -15.46 -6.19 -9.09
C CYS A 174 -15.52 -7.40 -8.15
N ALA A 175 -14.60 -8.36 -8.30
CA ALA A 175 -14.53 -9.55 -7.45
C ALA A 175 -14.26 -9.21 -5.98
N GLN A 176 -13.46 -8.19 -5.70
CA GLN A 176 -13.20 -7.71 -4.34
C GLN A 176 -14.46 -7.09 -3.72
N SER A 177 -15.17 -6.26 -4.49
CA SER A 177 -16.44 -5.65 -4.07
C SER A 177 -17.47 -6.73 -3.70
N ASP A 178 -17.62 -7.75 -4.55
CA ASP A 178 -18.52 -8.88 -4.28
C ASP A 178 -18.15 -9.66 -3.01
N ARG A 179 -16.86 -9.86 -2.76
CA ARG A 179 -16.38 -10.53 -1.54
C ARG A 179 -16.77 -9.74 -0.29
N THR A 180 -16.56 -8.43 -0.31
CA THR A 180 -16.91 -7.56 0.83
C THR A 180 -18.43 -7.52 1.05
N ALA A 181 -19.23 -7.47 -0.02
CA ALA A 181 -20.68 -7.51 0.07
C ALA A 181 -21.19 -8.83 0.68
N ARG A 182 -20.63 -9.97 0.26
CA ARG A 182 -20.95 -11.29 0.84
C ARG A 182 -20.55 -11.39 2.30
N GLN A 183 -19.39 -10.84 2.66
CA GLN A 183 -18.93 -10.83 4.06
C GLN A 183 -19.84 -9.96 4.94
N ARG A 184 -20.27 -8.79 4.46
CA ARG A 184 -21.25 -7.94 5.15
C ARG A 184 -22.57 -8.66 5.35
N LYS A 185 -23.12 -9.30 4.30
CA LYS A 185 -24.36 -10.08 4.40
C LYS A 185 -24.26 -11.19 5.46
N ARG A 186 -23.14 -11.93 5.49
CA ARG A 186 -22.90 -12.97 6.50
C ARG A 186 -22.82 -12.39 7.91
N THR A 187 -22.14 -11.26 8.08
CA THR A 187 -21.99 -10.59 9.37
C THR A 187 -23.34 -10.10 9.90
N LEU A 188 -24.16 -9.51 9.02
CA LEU A 188 -25.52 -9.08 9.37
C LEU A 188 -26.40 -10.27 9.75
N GLN A 189 -26.33 -11.38 9.02
CA GLN A 189 -27.08 -12.58 9.36
C GLN A 189 -26.71 -13.11 10.75
N LEU A 190 -25.41 -13.22 11.05
CA LEU A 190 -24.94 -13.65 12.37
C LEU A 190 -25.41 -12.70 13.49
N ALA A 191 -25.47 -11.39 13.23
CA ALA A 191 -25.98 -10.43 14.20
C ALA A 191 -27.49 -10.57 14.44
N ILE A 192 -28.27 -10.86 13.40
CA ILE A 192 -29.71 -11.14 13.51
C ILE A 192 -29.92 -12.42 14.32
N ASP A 193 -29.20 -13.49 14.00
CA ASP A 193 -29.32 -14.78 14.69
C ASP A 193 -28.94 -14.65 16.18
N ALA A 194 -27.87 -13.90 16.49
CA ALA A 194 -27.46 -13.61 17.86
C ALA A 194 -28.51 -12.78 18.63
N SER A 195 -29.13 -11.79 17.96
CA SER A 195 -30.19 -10.97 18.56
C SER A 195 -31.44 -11.81 18.85
N GLN A 196 -31.81 -12.71 17.94
CA GLN A 196 -32.94 -13.62 18.15
C GLN A 196 -32.69 -14.60 19.31
N LEU A 197 -31.46 -15.11 19.43
CA LEU A 197 -31.07 -15.96 20.55
C LEU A 197 -31.17 -15.21 21.89
N ALA A 198 -30.77 -13.94 21.92
CA ALA A 198 -30.89 -13.10 23.12
C ALA A 198 -32.35 -12.82 23.50
N ILE A 199 -33.23 -12.58 22.52
CA ILE A 199 -34.68 -12.42 22.75
C ILE A 199 -35.26 -13.71 23.32
N ASN A 200 -34.95 -14.86 22.72
CA ASN A 200 -35.44 -16.15 23.19
C ASN A 200 -34.96 -16.48 24.62
N ALA A 201 -33.69 -16.18 24.93
CA ALA A 201 -33.15 -16.34 26.28
C ALA A 201 -33.86 -15.43 27.29
N SER A 202 -34.16 -14.19 26.90
CA SER A 202 -34.91 -13.24 27.75
C SER A 202 -36.33 -13.74 28.01
N GLN A 203 -37.01 -14.28 26.99
CA GLN A 203 -38.35 -14.86 27.15
C GLN A 203 -38.35 -16.05 28.10
N LEU A 204 -37.40 -16.98 27.96
CA LEU A 204 -37.25 -18.11 28.88
C LEU A 204 -37.02 -17.66 30.33
N ALA A 205 -36.26 -16.59 30.54
CA ALA A 205 -36.04 -16.03 31.88
C ALA A 205 -37.34 -15.41 32.46
N ILE A 206 -38.15 -14.77 31.63
CA ILE A 206 -39.47 -14.24 32.02
C ILE A 206 -40.41 -15.38 32.39
N ASP A 207 -40.49 -16.42 31.57
CA ASP A 207 -41.36 -17.58 31.80
C ASP A 207 -40.96 -18.34 33.08
N ALA A 208 -39.66 -18.48 33.34
CA ALA A 208 -39.14 -19.06 34.58
C ALA A 208 -39.43 -18.21 35.83
N SER A 209 -39.67 -16.92 35.66
CA SER A 209 -39.95 -15.98 36.77
C SER A 209 -41.46 -15.85 37.07
N GLN A 210 -42.34 -16.42 36.24
CA GLN A 210 -43.77 -16.43 36.52
C GLN A 210 -44.05 -17.40 37.68
N PRO A 211 -44.58 -16.92 38.83
CA PRO A 211 -44.93 -17.81 39.93
C PRO A 211 -46.03 -18.75 39.44
N SER A 212 -45.85 -20.06 39.64
CA SER A 212 -46.89 -21.04 39.39
C SER A 212 -48.06 -20.77 40.34
N ILE A 213 -49.04 -19.99 39.87
CA ILE A 213 -50.33 -19.84 40.55
C ILE A 213 -51.06 -21.17 40.36
N ALA A 214 -50.65 -22.16 41.15
CA ALA A 214 -51.44 -23.35 41.37
C ALA A 214 -52.72 -22.88 42.08
N SER A 215 -53.80 -22.92 41.34
CA SER A 215 -55.18 -22.77 41.78
C SER A 215 -55.44 -23.59 43.04
N SER A 216 -55.47 -22.94 44.19
CA SER A 216 -56.06 -23.47 45.41
C SER A 216 -57.40 -22.74 45.62
N SER A 217 -58.48 -23.36 45.16
CA SER A 217 -59.81 -23.02 45.65
C SER A 217 -60.09 -23.84 46.90
N SER A 218 -60.34 -23.18 48.04
CA SER A 218 -61.48 -23.46 48.93
C SER A 218 -61.30 -22.89 50.35
N ALA A 219 -62.32 -22.14 50.76
CA ALA A 219 -62.80 -21.83 52.12
C ALA A 219 -62.27 -20.59 52.88
N ALA A 220 -63.25 -19.77 53.28
CA ALA A 220 -63.20 -18.47 53.94
C ALA A 220 -63.23 -18.59 55.50
N PRO A 221 -63.66 -17.56 56.28
CA PRO A 221 -62.92 -16.35 56.67
C PRO A 221 -62.84 -16.19 58.22
N ALA A 222 -61.89 -15.41 58.76
CA ALA A 222 -62.06 -14.76 60.07
C ALA A 222 -60.96 -13.72 60.39
N ASN A 223 -61.42 -12.53 60.82
CA ASN A 223 -60.79 -11.53 61.68
C ASN A 223 -59.34 -11.76 62.16
N GLN A 224 -58.49 -10.74 62.00
CA GLN A 224 -58.03 -9.94 63.14
C GLN A 224 -57.30 -8.66 62.70
N GLU A 225 -57.70 -7.57 63.34
CA GLU A 225 -57.01 -6.28 63.39
C GLU A 225 -55.63 -6.45 64.03
N GLY A 226 -54.63 -5.73 63.50
CA GLY A 226 -53.25 -5.85 63.98
C GLY A 226 -52.33 -4.80 63.39
N HIS A 227 -52.56 -3.56 63.82
CA HIS A 227 -51.73 -2.38 63.62
C HIS A 227 -50.29 -2.58 64.10
N VAL A 228 -49.27 -2.53 63.21
CA VAL A 228 -47.89 -2.13 63.58
C VAL A 228 -47.22 -1.45 62.39
N MET A 229 -46.83 -0.18 62.60
CA MET A 229 -45.96 0.60 61.73
C MET A 229 -44.61 -0.08 61.50
N ASN A 230 -44.07 0.03 60.28
CA ASN A 230 -42.62 0.10 60.13
C ASN A 230 -42.22 1.03 58.97
N PRO A 231 -41.20 1.87 59.17
CA PRO A 231 -40.82 2.90 58.22
C PRO A 231 -40.01 2.30 57.07
N THR A 232 -40.42 2.64 55.84
CA THR A 232 -39.62 2.45 54.63
C THR A 232 -38.41 3.39 54.68
N VAL A 233 -37.31 2.91 55.25
CA VAL A 233 -36.00 3.53 55.10
C VAL A 233 -35.51 3.21 53.69
N ASN A 234 -35.62 4.21 52.83
CA ASN A 234 -35.06 4.25 51.49
C ASN A 234 -33.53 4.25 51.59
N ARG A 235 -32.93 3.08 51.73
CA ARG A 235 -31.46 2.92 51.77
C ARG A 235 -30.96 2.91 50.34
N GLN A 236 -30.64 4.09 49.82
CA GLN A 236 -29.68 4.24 48.72
C GLN A 236 -28.41 3.49 49.12
N GLN A 237 -28.24 2.28 48.60
CA GLN A 237 -26.94 1.65 48.57
C GLN A 237 -26.10 2.42 47.55
N SER A 238 -25.34 3.38 48.06
CA SER A 238 -24.13 3.84 47.37
C SER A 238 -23.22 2.62 47.23
N LEU A 239 -23.28 1.97 46.08
CA LEU A 239 -22.22 1.12 45.58
C LEU A 239 -20.96 1.97 45.56
N THR A 240 -20.11 1.80 46.58
CA THR A 240 -18.71 2.18 46.46
C THR A 240 -18.16 1.52 45.21
N PRO A 241 -17.43 2.22 44.33
CA PRO A 241 -16.76 1.58 43.22
C PRO A 241 -15.70 0.65 43.80
N SER A 242 -16.06 -0.63 43.90
CA SER A 242 -15.07 -1.71 43.86
C SER A 242 -14.16 -1.40 42.68
N LYS A 243 -12.85 -1.31 42.94
CA LYS A 243 -11.80 -1.30 41.93
C LYS A 243 -11.82 -2.65 41.18
N ALA A 244 -12.89 -2.90 40.45
CA ALA A 244 -12.84 -3.73 39.27
C ALA A 244 -11.93 -2.95 38.31
N LYS A 245 -10.76 -3.53 38.03
CA LYS A 245 -9.97 -3.18 36.86
C LYS A 245 -10.82 -3.52 35.64
N ASN A 246 -11.79 -2.66 35.34
CA ASN A 246 -12.40 -2.60 34.03
C ASN A 246 -11.28 -2.16 33.10
N GLY A 247 -10.65 -3.15 32.47
CA GLY A 247 -10.02 -2.98 31.18
C GLY A 247 -11.12 -2.55 30.21
N LEU A 248 -11.56 -1.30 30.34
CA LEU A 248 -12.37 -0.59 29.38
C LEU A 248 -11.44 -0.47 28.17
N ARG A 249 -11.47 -1.50 27.33
CA ARG A 249 -10.92 -1.43 25.98
C ARG A 249 -11.58 -0.21 25.36
N ARG A 250 -10.82 0.89 25.26
CA ARG A 250 -11.20 2.06 24.48
C ARG A 250 -11.67 1.50 23.15
N ALA A 251 -12.96 1.61 22.88
CA ALA A 251 -13.46 1.49 21.53
C ALA A 251 -12.72 2.60 20.77
N HIS A 252 -11.71 2.22 20.00
CA HIS A 252 -11.03 3.16 19.14
C HIS A 252 -12.10 3.69 18.19
N GLU A 253 -12.48 4.94 18.39
CA GLU A 253 -13.32 5.70 17.48
C GLU A 253 -12.57 5.76 16.16
N LYS A 254 -12.91 4.85 15.24
CA LYS A 254 -12.28 4.78 13.93
C LYS A 254 -12.71 6.03 13.18
N ARG A 255 -11.78 6.96 13.00
CA ARG A 255 -11.94 8.06 12.07
C ARG A 255 -11.82 7.46 10.67
N TYR A 256 -12.84 7.68 9.87
CA TYR A 256 -12.84 7.36 8.45
C TYR A 256 -12.68 8.66 7.69
N THR A 257 -11.70 8.72 6.79
CA THR A 257 -11.61 9.79 5.83
C THR A 257 -12.32 9.33 4.56
N THR A 258 -13.39 10.01 4.18
CA THR A 258 -14.10 9.74 2.92
C THR A 258 -13.40 10.50 1.80
N MET A 259 -12.89 9.78 0.80
CA MET A 259 -12.42 10.38 -0.44
C MET A 259 -13.42 10.05 -1.54
N SER A 260 -13.91 11.10 -2.21
CA SER A 260 -14.74 10.96 -3.42
C SER A 260 -13.83 11.10 -4.64
N THR A 261 -13.83 10.08 -5.49
CA THR A 261 -13.13 10.08 -6.77
C THR A 261 -14.12 9.72 -7.87
N THR A 262 -14.08 10.48 -8.97
CA THR A 262 -14.97 10.25 -10.11
C THR A 262 -14.20 9.47 -11.18
N TYR A 263 -14.63 8.25 -11.50
CA TYR A 263 -14.06 7.45 -12.58
C TYR A 263 -15.14 7.18 -13.64
N GLN A 264 -14.89 7.61 -14.89
CA GLN A 264 -15.85 7.52 -16.00
C GLN A 264 -17.25 8.09 -15.70
N GLY A 265 -17.30 9.21 -14.96
CA GLY A 265 -18.58 9.88 -14.63
C GLY A 265 -19.42 9.16 -13.56
N LYS A 266 -18.89 8.10 -12.94
CA LYS A 266 -19.48 7.49 -11.74
C LYS A 266 -18.69 7.92 -10.51
N GLU A 267 -19.40 8.45 -9.52
CA GLU A 267 -18.84 8.76 -8.22
C GLU A 267 -18.60 7.46 -7.45
N VAL A 268 -17.36 7.23 -7.04
CA VAL A 268 -16.97 6.10 -6.19
C VAL A 268 -16.51 6.69 -4.86
N LEU A 269 -17.23 6.34 -3.79
CA LEU A 269 -16.88 6.72 -2.43
C LEU A 269 -15.97 5.64 -1.83
N GLU A 270 -14.69 5.97 -1.66
CA GLU A 270 -13.75 5.12 -0.91
C GLU A 270 -13.69 5.57 0.55
N LEU A 271 -14.00 4.64 1.46
CA LEU A 271 -13.84 4.81 2.90
C LEU A 271 -12.46 4.28 3.30
N ILE A 272 -11.52 5.18 3.55
CA ILE A 272 -10.19 4.81 4.02
C ILE A 272 -10.22 4.79 5.55
N SER A 273 -9.87 3.66 6.14
CA SER A 273 -9.75 3.48 7.60
C SER A 273 -8.32 3.82 8.01
N ASP A 274 -8.13 4.81 8.88
CA ASP A 274 -6.80 5.24 9.36
C ASP A 274 -6.16 4.23 10.35
N SER A 275 -6.63 2.99 10.42
CA SER A 275 -6.47 2.12 11.60
C SER A 275 -5.41 1.03 11.54
N ASP A 276 -4.50 1.01 10.56
CA ASP A 276 -3.53 -0.11 10.42
C ASP A 276 -2.06 0.35 10.60
N GLY A 277 -1.84 1.26 11.55
CA GLY A 277 -0.53 1.86 11.85
C GLY A 277 -0.12 1.77 13.32
N GLU A 278 -0.09 0.58 13.91
CA GLU A 278 0.86 0.27 14.99
C GLU A 278 1.63 -0.98 14.58
N PHE A 279 2.91 -0.78 14.22
CA PHE A 279 4.13 -1.62 14.33
C PHE A 279 5.16 -1.21 13.26
#